data_AF-A0A4S3LM82-F1
#
_entry.id   AF-A0A4S3LM82-F1
#
_cell.length_a   1.000
_cell.length_b   1.000
_cell.length_c   1.000
_cell.angle_alpha   90.00
_cell.angle_beta   90.00
_cell.angle_gamma   90.00
#
_symmetry.space_group_name_H-M   'P 1'
#
loop_
_entity.id
_entity.type
_entity.pdbx_description
1 polymer ?
#
loop_
_entity_poly.entity_id
_entity_poly.type
_entity_poly.pdbx_seq_one_letter_code
_entity_poly.pdbx_strand_id
1 'polypeptide(L)'
;MFSSNYNNVLVMFSFIVAMLASYTALDMAGRVATTQGKASRLWLTGGAIAMGIGVWSMHFIGMLAFNSTVSMGYDPLITLLSMLIAIISSAFALWLVCLPQLPMMRLLAGSLLMGGGIAAMHYTGMAAMRMMPPVIYSVPWVMVSVLVAVVASGAALWMAFHLRQQSPNVRLLRISAAVIMGTAIVGMHYTGMAAATFPPMSHSMAANSGVDNNWLALLVIVVTLAILAITLIISVLDGRMQARTSVLASSLAQANRELTQLALHDNLTKLPNRLLLEDRLGQAVQKATRGESEFAVLFIDLDGFKAVNDAFGHHIGDQLLVSVTERLLSHLRASDTLARLGGDEF
;
A
#
# COMPACT_ATOMS: atom_id res chain seq x y z
N MET A 1 27.74 0.53 42.05
CA MET A 1 26.87 0.52 40.85
C MET A 1 25.74 1.49 41.14
N PHE A 2 25.62 2.60 40.40
CA PHE A 2 24.41 3.42 40.50
C PHE A 2 23.24 2.54 40.05
N SER A 3 22.16 2.51 40.84
CA SER A 3 20.92 1.85 40.46
C SER A 3 20.29 2.64 39.31
N SER A 4 20.62 2.25 38.08
CA SER A 4 20.04 2.77 36.86
C SER A 4 18.58 2.36 36.80
N ASN A 5 17.66 3.33 36.86
CA ASN A 5 16.24 3.10 36.76
C ASN A 5 15.73 3.60 35.41
N TYR A 6 14.72 2.93 34.87
CA TYR A 6 14.04 3.39 33.66
C TYR A 6 12.76 4.14 34.02
N ASN A 7 12.48 5.21 33.29
CA ASN A 7 11.18 5.85 33.29
C ASN A 7 10.19 4.99 32.50
N ASN A 8 9.33 4.27 33.22
CA ASN A 8 8.35 3.35 32.63
C ASN A 8 7.43 4.02 31.60
N VAL A 9 7.13 5.32 31.74
CA VAL A 9 6.29 6.06 30.77
C VAL A 9 7.02 6.21 29.44
N LEU A 10 8.30 6.59 29.46
CA LEU A 10 9.10 6.72 28.23
C LEU A 10 9.39 5.37 27.58
N VAL A 11 9.59 4.31 28.39
CA VAL A 11 9.67 2.93 27.86
C VAL A 11 8.38 2.53 27.14
N MET A 12 7.22 2.86 27.70
CA MET A 12 5.94 2.60 27.04
C MET A 12 5.81 3.38 25.73
N PHE A 13 6.22 4.65 25.69
CA PHE A 13 6.19 5.45 24.46
C PHE A 13 7.17 4.92 23.40
N SER A 14 8.37 4.48 23.78
CA SER A 14 9.32 3.88 22.82
C SER A 14 8.70 2.64 22.17
N PHE A 15 8.00 1.80 22.94
CA PHE A 15 7.27 0.64 22.43
C PHE A 15 6.12 1.01 21.49
N ILE A 16 5.28 1.98 21.87
CA ILE A 16 4.17 2.46 21.03
C ILE A 16 4.70 3.01 19.69
N VAL A 17 5.74 3.84 19.74
CA VAL A 17 6.37 4.41 18.53
C VAL A 17 6.95 3.30 17.65
N ALA A 18 7.63 2.31 18.24
CA ALA A 18 8.17 1.16 17.49
C ALA A 18 7.07 0.37 16.77
N MET A 19 5.94 0.13 17.44
CA MET A 19 4.80 -0.57 16.86
C MET A 19 4.15 0.24 15.73
N LEU A 20 3.91 1.53 15.94
CA LEU A 20 3.32 2.40 14.91
C LEU A 20 4.23 2.53 13.69
N ALA A 21 5.54 2.68 13.90
CA ALA A 21 6.53 2.69 12.82
C ALA A 21 6.53 1.37 12.04
N SER A 22 6.49 0.24 12.76
CA SER A 22 6.41 -1.10 12.15
C SER A 22 5.12 -1.32 11.36
N TYR A 23 3.97 -0.89 11.89
CA TYR A 23 2.70 -0.98 11.16
C TYR A 23 2.72 -0.09 9.90
N THR A 24 3.26 1.12 10.03
CA THR A 24 3.43 2.06 8.91
C THR A 24 4.31 1.44 7.83
N ALA A 25 5.42 0.78 8.19
CA ALA A 25 6.29 0.06 7.28
C ALA A 25 5.56 -1.01 6.46
N LEU A 26 4.80 -1.87 7.15
CA LEU A 26 4.02 -2.95 6.53
C LEU A 26 2.94 -2.40 5.59
N ASP A 27 2.32 -1.30 5.97
CA ASP A 27 1.29 -0.64 5.18
C ASP A 27 1.88 0.04 3.92
N MET A 28 2.99 0.75 4.07
CA MET A 28 3.72 1.40 2.98
C MET A 28 4.29 0.39 1.98
N ALA A 29 4.80 -0.75 2.44
CA ALA A 29 5.25 -1.84 1.57
C ALA A 29 4.15 -2.30 0.60
N GLY A 30 2.90 -2.36 1.07
CA GLY A 30 1.76 -2.65 0.20
C GLY A 30 1.49 -1.53 -0.82
N ARG A 31 1.53 -0.26 -0.41
CA ARG A 31 1.27 0.89 -1.29
C ARG A 31 2.32 1.04 -2.40
N VAL A 32 3.59 0.86 -2.05
CA VAL A 32 4.70 0.93 -3.02
C VAL A 32 4.58 -0.20 -4.04
N ALA A 33 4.16 -1.39 -3.61
CA ALA A 33 3.99 -2.56 -4.48
C ALA A 33 2.77 -2.47 -5.43
N THR A 34 1.70 -1.75 -5.05
CA THR A 34 0.47 -1.64 -5.86
C THR A 34 0.42 -0.41 -6.75
N THR A 35 1.30 0.57 -6.56
CA THR A 35 1.35 1.80 -7.35
C THR A 35 2.50 1.78 -8.35
N GLN A 36 2.39 2.55 -9.44
CA GLN A 36 3.43 2.63 -10.48
C GLN A 36 3.93 4.06 -10.68
N GLY A 37 5.11 4.20 -11.28
CA GLY A 37 5.66 5.48 -11.73
C GLY A 37 5.99 6.47 -10.59
N LYS A 38 5.50 7.71 -10.68
CA LYS A 38 5.78 8.78 -9.71
C LYS A 38 5.16 8.50 -8.33
N ALA A 39 3.95 7.93 -8.30
CA ALA A 39 3.25 7.62 -7.05
C ALA A 39 4.02 6.60 -6.21
N SER A 40 4.52 5.51 -6.83
CA SER A 40 5.32 4.50 -6.14
C SER A 40 6.60 5.09 -5.52
N ARG A 41 7.28 5.98 -6.23
CA ARG A 41 8.46 6.69 -5.72
C ARG A 41 8.13 7.60 -4.53
N LEU A 42 7.00 8.32 -4.58
CA LEU A 42 6.55 9.16 -3.46
C LEU A 42 6.17 8.32 -2.23
N TRP A 43 5.53 7.17 -2.43
CA TRP A 43 5.23 6.25 -1.33
C TRP A 43 6.49 5.65 -0.71
N LEU A 44 7.49 5.33 -1.53
CA LEU A 44 8.76 4.81 -1.05
C LEU A 44 9.52 5.86 -0.26
N THR A 45 9.63 7.10 -0.77
CA THR A 45 10.34 8.18 -0.07
C THR A 45 9.62 8.58 1.20
N GLY A 46 8.31 8.80 1.14
CA GLY A 46 7.49 9.14 2.32
C GLY A 46 7.50 8.04 3.38
N GLY A 47 7.36 6.77 2.96
CA GLY A 47 7.43 5.62 3.84
C GLY A 47 8.80 5.43 4.48
N ALA A 48 9.88 5.66 3.73
CA ALA A 48 11.24 5.56 4.25
C ALA A 48 11.55 6.63 5.30
N ILE A 49 11.10 7.87 5.07
CA ILE A 49 11.24 8.97 6.02
C ILE A 49 10.44 8.67 7.29
N ALA A 50 9.16 8.32 7.16
CA ALA A 50 8.30 8.02 8.31
C ALA A 50 8.81 6.83 9.13
N MET A 51 9.22 5.73 8.47
CA MET A 51 9.78 4.56 9.13
C MET A 51 11.13 4.86 9.78
N GLY A 52 12.03 5.55 9.07
CA GLY A 52 13.36 5.90 9.57
C GLY A 52 13.28 6.81 10.80
N ILE A 53 12.45 7.85 10.74
CA ILE A 53 12.16 8.71 11.90
C ILE A 53 11.54 7.89 13.02
N GLY A 54 10.59 6.99 12.75
CA GLY A 54 9.98 6.14 13.78
C GLY A 54 10.98 5.25 14.52
N VAL A 55 11.86 4.55 13.80
CA VAL A 55 12.89 3.67 14.40
C VAL A 55 13.93 4.49 15.17
N TRP A 56 14.36 5.63 14.61
CA TRP A 56 15.29 6.54 15.28
C TRP A 56 14.68 7.16 16.55
N SER A 57 13.44 7.62 16.49
CA SER A 57 12.72 8.19 17.63
C SER A 57 12.51 7.17 18.73
N MET A 58 12.17 5.91 18.40
CA MET A 58 12.13 4.82 19.38
C MET A 58 13.45 4.72 20.15
N HIS A 59 14.58 4.69 19.44
CA HIS A 59 15.91 4.62 20.04
C HIS A 59 16.15 5.82 20.96
N PHE A 60 15.85 7.03 20.51
CA PHE A 60 16.11 8.25 21.26
C PHE A 60 15.22 8.38 22.51
N ILE A 61 13.92 8.06 22.39
CA ILE A 61 12.99 7.96 23.52
C ILE A 61 13.48 6.90 24.52
N GLY A 62 14.01 5.77 24.04
CA GLY A 62 14.58 4.73 24.87
C GLY A 62 15.83 5.17 25.64
N MET A 63 16.71 5.98 25.03
CA MET A 63 17.84 6.61 25.72
C MET A 63 17.37 7.62 26.78
N LEU A 64 16.38 8.45 26.46
CA LEU A 64 15.79 9.41 27.41
C LEU A 64 15.04 8.73 28.57
N ALA A 65 14.57 7.49 28.36
CA ALA A 65 13.98 6.68 29.41
C ALA A 65 15.00 6.23 30.46
N PHE A 66 16.30 6.22 30.14
CA PHE A 66 17.34 5.84 31.08
C PHE A 66 17.62 6.99 32.05
N ASN A 67 17.19 6.86 33.31
CA ASN A 67 17.48 7.86 34.32
C ASN A 67 18.92 7.67 34.83
N SER A 68 19.82 8.49 34.30
CA SER A 68 21.16 8.69 34.85
C SER A 68 21.14 9.88 35.83
N THR A 69 21.99 9.83 36.87
CA THR A 69 22.16 10.93 37.82
C THR A 69 22.89 12.14 37.22
N VAL A 70 23.26 12.07 35.94
CA VAL A 70 24.04 13.09 35.24
C VAL A 70 23.23 13.65 34.08
N SER A 71 23.30 14.97 33.87
CA SER A 71 22.67 15.63 32.73
C SER A 71 23.23 15.07 31.43
N MET A 72 22.36 14.42 30.65
CA MET A 72 22.69 13.94 29.31
C MET A 72 22.46 15.06 28.30
N GLY A 73 23.35 15.23 27.34
CA GLY A 73 23.16 16.08 26.17
C GLY A 73 23.54 15.31 24.91
N TYR A 74 23.13 15.83 23.75
CA TYR A 74 23.30 15.13 22.48
C TYR A 74 23.87 16.08 21.44
N ASP A 75 24.96 15.68 20.80
CA ASP A 75 25.55 16.42 19.69
C ASP A 75 24.58 16.43 18.49
N PRO A 76 24.15 17.60 17.99
CA PRO A 76 23.14 17.68 16.94
C PRO A 76 23.56 17.01 15.63
N LEU A 77 24.85 17.09 15.27
CA LEU A 77 25.34 16.57 13.99
C LEU A 77 25.41 15.05 14.00
N ILE A 78 25.93 14.45 15.08
CA ILE A 78 25.97 12.99 15.23
C ILE A 78 24.55 12.43 15.37
N THR A 79 23.67 13.16 16.07
CA THR A 79 22.26 12.80 16.19
C THR A 79 21.57 12.79 14.82
N LEU A 80 21.76 13.84 14.01
CA LEU A 80 21.23 13.91 12.65
C LEU A 80 21.81 12.81 11.75
N LEU A 81 23.09 12.49 11.88
CA LEU A 81 23.73 11.38 11.16
C LEU A 81 23.08 10.04 11.51
N SER A 82 22.82 9.76 12.79
CA SER A 82 22.12 8.54 13.22
C SER A 82 20.72 8.45 12.59
N MET A 83 19.98 9.56 12.54
CA MET A 83 18.66 9.62 11.88
C MET A 83 18.77 9.36 10.38
N LEU A 84 19.77 9.92 9.70
CA LEU A 84 20.00 9.68 8.27
C LEU A 84 20.30 8.19 8.00
N ILE A 85 21.11 7.54 8.85
CA ILE A 85 21.36 6.10 8.75
C ILE A 85 20.05 5.30 8.87
N ALA A 86 19.16 5.66 9.80
CA ALA A 86 17.85 5.02 9.92
C ALA A 86 16.98 5.22 8.66
N ILE A 87 16.92 6.43 8.10
CA ILE A 87 16.13 6.73 6.89
C ILE A 87 16.68 5.96 5.68
N ILE A 88 18.00 5.92 5.48
CA ILE A 88 18.62 5.19 4.37
C ILE A 88 18.39 3.68 4.52
N SER A 89 18.60 3.12 5.71
CA SER A 89 18.34 1.70 5.99
C SER A 89 16.87 1.37 5.76
N SER A 90 15.98 2.29 6.14
CA SER A 90 14.53 2.17 5.93
C SER A 90 14.13 2.20 4.46
N ALA A 91 14.73 3.10 3.67
CA ALA A 91 14.54 3.15 2.22
C ALA A 91 15.00 1.85 1.55
N PHE A 92 16.16 1.34 1.95
CA PHE A 92 16.68 0.06 1.46
C PHE A 92 15.72 -1.09 1.77
N ALA A 93 15.23 -1.20 3.01
CA ALA A 93 14.30 -2.25 3.41
C ALA A 93 12.98 -2.19 2.62
N LEU A 94 12.37 -1.01 2.48
CA LEU A 94 11.14 -0.84 1.70
C LEU A 94 11.35 -1.16 0.23
N TRP A 95 12.43 -0.66 -0.38
CA TRP A 95 12.79 -0.98 -1.76
C TRP A 95 12.94 -2.50 -1.96
N LEU A 96 13.68 -3.16 -1.06
CA LEU A 96 13.97 -4.59 -1.14
C LEU A 96 12.69 -5.44 -1.07
N VAL A 97 11.80 -5.10 -0.15
CA VAL A 97 10.51 -5.78 0.07
C VAL A 97 9.55 -5.57 -1.11
N CYS A 98 9.73 -4.53 -1.93
CA CYS A 98 8.90 -4.25 -3.09
C CYS A 98 9.39 -4.94 -4.38
N LEU A 99 10.51 -5.67 -4.34
CA LEU A 99 10.98 -6.45 -5.49
C LEU A 99 10.02 -7.61 -5.81
N PRO A 100 9.92 -8.08 -7.07
CA PRO A 100 8.96 -9.12 -7.45
C PRO A 100 9.12 -10.40 -6.62
N GLN A 101 10.37 -10.83 -6.41
CA GLN A 101 10.74 -12.01 -5.66
C GLN A 101 11.80 -11.67 -4.60
N LEU A 102 11.70 -12.34 -3.45
CA LEU A 102 12.66 -12.24 -2.35
C LEU A 102 13.21 -13.63 -2.02
N PRO A 103 14.15 -14.17 -2.83
CA PRO A 103 14.76 -15.47 -2.56
C PRO A 103 15.55 -15.44 -1.25
N MET A 104 15.75 -16.60 -0.62
CA MET A 104 16.39 -16.72 0.71
C MET A 104 17.74 -15.99 0.80
N MET A 105 18.60 -16.11 -0.23
CA MET A 105 19.91 -15.43 -0.22
C MET A 105 19.77 -13.90 -0.18
N ARG A 106 18.77 -13.34 -0.87
CA ARG A 106 18.51 -11.90 -0.86
C ARG A 106 17.89 -11.47 0.46
N LEU A 107 17.07 -12.31 1.09
CA LEU A 107 16.56 -12.07 2.44
C LEU A 107 17.71 -12.06 3.46
N LEU A 108 18.64 -13.01 3.40
CA LEU A 108 19.81 -13.07 4.30
C LEU A 108 20.75 -11.88 4.10
N ALA A 109 21.08 -11.54 2.86
CA ALA A 109 21.89 -10.34 2.57
C ALA A 109 21.18 -9.06 3.02
N GLY A 110 19.87 -8.97 2.77
CA GLY A 110 19.02 -7.87 3.22
C GLY A 110 18.94 -7.75 4.74
N SER A 111 18.82 -8.86 5.46
CA SER A 111 18.77 -8.87 6.93
C SER A 111 20.09 -8.45 7.55
N LEU A 112 21.22 -8.85 6.96
CA LEU A 112 22.55 -8.41 7.38
C LEU A 112 22.73 -6.90 7.17
N LEU A 113 22.39 -6.39 5.99
CA LEU A 113 22.50 -4.96 5.68
C LEU A 113 21.56 -4.10 6.53
N MET A 114 20.29 -4.50 6.65
CA MET A 114 19.31 -3.78 7.47
C MET A 114 19.64 -3.86 8.96
N GLY A 115 20.00 -5.05 9.46
CA GLY A 115 20.41 -5.24 10.85
C GLY A 115 21.67 -4.45 11.19
N GLY A 116 22.65 -4.43 10.28
CA GLY A 116 23.84 -3.59 10.37
C GLY A 116 23.50 -2.10 10.38
N GLY A 117 22.56 -1.65 9.54
CA GLY A 117 22.06 -0.27 9.52
C GLY A 117 21.36 0.14 10.83
N ILE A 118 20.53 -0.73 11.40
CA ILE A 118 19.88 -0.50 12.69
C ILE A 118 20.91 -0.42 13.82
N ALA A 119 21.86 -1.36 13.87
CA ALA A 119 22.94 -1.34 14.86
C ALA A 119 23.84 -0.11 14.71
N ALA A 120 24.19 0.27 13.48
CA ALA A 120 24.97 1.47 13.19
C ALA A 120 24.23 2.73 13.65
N MET A 121 22.92 2.84 13.38
CA MET A 121 22.12 3.94 13.89
C MET A 121 22.12 3.97 15.42
N HIS A 122 21.90 2.84 16.08
CA HIS A 122 21.87 2.75 17.54
C HIS A 122 23.19 3.20 18.18
N TYR A 123 24.32 2.64 17.74
CA TYR A 123 25.62 2.98 18.34
C TYR A 123 26.11 4.38 17.94
N THR A 124 25.74 4.89 16.75
CA THR A 124 25.98 6.28 16.39
C THR A 124 25.16 7.22 17.27
N GLY A 125 23.89 6.87 17.57
CA GLY A 125 23.05 7.62 18.50
C GLY A 125 23.62 7.62 19.92
N MET A 126 24.14 6.49 20.39
CA MET A 126 24.86 6.42 21.67
C MET A 126 26.12 7.31 21.70
N ALA A 127 26.87 7.35 20.60
CA ALA A 127 28.04 8.22 20.47
C ALA A 127 27.70 9.71 20.50
N ALA A 128 26.47 10.10 20.13
CA ALA A 128 26.01 11.48 20.18
C ALA A 128 26.00 12.04 21.61
N MET A 129 25.93 11.18 22.65
CA MET A 129 25.98 11.62 24.04
C MET A 129 27.31 12.25 24.45
N ARG A 130 28.40 12.00 23.70
CA ARG A 130 29.76 12.51 23.97
C ARG A 130 30.14 12.42 25.46
N MET A 131 30.06 11.22 26.02
CA MET A 131 30.37 10.97 27.42
C MET A 131 31.87 11.06 27.69
N MET A 132 32.23 11.69 28.80
CA MET A 132 33.60 11.72 29.32
C MET A 132 33.59 11.40 30.84
N PRO A 133 34.26 10.33 31.29
CA PRO A 133 34.94 9.28 30.52
C PRO A 133 34.02 8.52 29.55
N PRO A 134 34.56 7.90 28.47
CA PRO A 134 33.75 7.28 27.42
C PRO A 134 32.97 6.06 27.93
N VAL A 135 31.85 5.77 27.24
CA VAL A 135 31.03 4.57 27.48
C VAL A 135 31.87 3.32 27.21
N ILE A 136 31.90 2.39 28.16
CA ILE A 136 32.61 1.12 28.03
C ILE A 136 31.62 0.07 27.55
N TYR A 137 31.92 -0.56 26.41
CA TYR A 137 31.06 -1.58 25.82
C TYR A 137 31.56 -2.99 26.14
N SER A 138 30.65 -3.85 26.56
CA SER A 138 30.92 -5.28 26.69
C SER A 138 30.73 -5.97 25.33
N VAL A 139 31.82 -6.47 24.75
CA VAL A 139 31.83 -7.11 23.43
C VAL A 139 30.77 -8.23 23.30
N PRO A 140 30.57 -9.13 24.29
CA PRO A 140 29.55 -10.16 24.17
C PRO A 140 28.13 -9.60 23.99
N TRP A 141 27.76 -8.57 24.76
CA TRP A 141 26.42 -7.98 24.66
C TRP A 141 26.22 -7.15 23.40
N VAL A 142 27.28 -6.51 22.87
CA VAL A 142 27.25 -5.88 21.54
C VAL A 142 27.02 -6.93 20.46
N MET A 143 27.67 -8.08 20.53
CA MET A 143 27.44 -9.16 19.56
C MET A 143 26.01 -9.69 19.64
N VAL A 144 25.44 -9.82 20.85
CA VAL A 144 24.04 -10.22 21.05
C VAL A 144 23.08 -9.17 20.49
N SER A 145 23.28 -7.87 20.74
CA SER A 145 22.39 -6.82 20.21
C SER A 145 22.41 -6.79 18.68
N VAL A 146 23.58 -6.93 18.05
CA VAL A 146 23.75 -7.00 16.59
C VAL A 146 23.08 -8.25 16.03
N LEU A 147 23.23 -9.40 16.69
CA LEU A 147 22.56 -10.63 16.28
C LEU A 147 21.03 -10.47 16.34
N VAL A 148 20.50 -9.90 17.43
CA VAL A 148 19.08 -9.57 17.57
C VAL A 148 18.64 -8.63 16.45
N ALA A 149 19.44 -7.60 16.11
CA ALA A 149 19.13 -6.67 15.03
C ALA A 149 19.01 -7.39 13.67
N VAL A 150 19.93 -8.30 13.35
CA VAL A 150 19.92 -9.06 12.09
C VAL A 150 18.73 -10.02 12.02
N VAL A 151 18.47 -10.78 13.09
CA VAL A 151 17.34 -11.72 13.15
C VAL A 151 16.01 -10.97 13.07
N ALA A 152 15.86 -9.90 13.85
CA ALA A 152 14.68 -9.04 13.83
C ALA A 152 14.46 -8.43 12.44
N SER A 153 15.52 -7.96 11.78
CA SER A 153 15.45 -7.42 10.43
C SER A 153 15.05 -8.48 9.40
N GLY A 154 15.57 -9.70 9.51
CA GLY A 154 15.16 -10.81 8.65
C GLY A 154 13.67 -11.14 8.81
N ALA A 155 13.20 -11.25 10.05
CA ALA A 155 11.78 -11.47 10.33
C ALA A 155 10.90 -10.33 9.81
N ALA A 156 11.32 -9.08 10.02
CA ALA A 156 10.63 -7.88 9.54
C ALA A 156 10.52 -7.86 8.00
N LEU A 157 11.63 -8.08 7.28
CA LEU A 157 11.66 -8.13 5.83
C LEU A 157 10.78 -9.27 5.28
N TRP A 158 10.84 -10.44 5.91
CA TRP A 158 10.01 -11.59 5.54
C TRP A 158 8.51 -11.30 5.73
N MET A 159 8.13 -10.77 6.89
CA MET A 159 6.73 -10.38 7.18
C MET A 159 6.26 -9.28 6.23
N ALA A 160 7.07 -8.25 6.00
CA ALA A 160 6.71 -7.16 5.10
C ALA A 160 6.51 -7.63 3.66
N PHE A 161 7.33 -8.57 3.17
CA PHE A 161 7.18 -9.16 1.84
C PHE A 161 5.91 -9.98 1.69
N HIS A 162 5.56 -10.80 2.67
CA HIS A 162 4.37 -11.66 2.59
C HIS A 162 3.07 -10.88 2.86
N LEU A 163 3.12 -9.82 3.68
CA LEU A 163 1.96 -9.01 4.05
C LEU A 163 1.77 -7.77 3.16
N ARG A 164 2.56 -7.61 2.09
CA ARG A 164 2.41 -6.47 1.14
C ARG A 164 1.13 -6.56 0.29
N GLN A 165 0.61 -7.76 0.05
CA GLN A 165 -0.62 -7.93 -0.74
C GLN A 165 -1.83 -7.38 0.03
N GLN A 166 -2.65 -6.56 -0.63
CA GLN A 166 -3.84 -5.99 0.01
C GLN A 166 -4.98 -7.00 -0.03
N SER A 167 -5.32 -7.56 1.13
CA SER A 167 -6.50 -8.40 1.33
C SER A 167 -7.13 -8.09 2.68
N PRO A 168 -8.46 -8.26 2.85
CA PRO A 168 -9.17 -7.84 4.07
C PRO A 168 -8.59 -8.47 5.34
N ASN A 169 -8.19 -9.75 5.30
CA ASN A 169 -7.61 -10.46 6.45
C ASN A 169 -6.17 -10.02 6.78
N VAL A 170 -5.46 -9.41 5.83
CA VAL A 170 -4.06 -9.01 6.00
C VAL A 170 -3.92 -7.85 6.99
N ARG A 171 -4.97 -7.04 7.18
CA ARG A 171 -4.93 -5.92 8.14
C ARG A 171 -4.72 -6.40 9.58
N LEU A 172 -5.38 -7.48 9.98
CA LEU A 172 -5.22 -8.06 11.31
C LEU A 172 -3.81 -8.65 11.48
N LEU A 173 -3.32 -9.35 10.45
CA LEU A 173 -1.97 -9.91 10.42
C LEU A 173 -0.87 -8.84 10.50
N ARG A 174 -1.10 -7.67 9.89
CA ARG A 174 -0.19 -6.51 10.00
C ARG A 174 -0.15 -5.95 11.42
N ILE A 175 -1.26 -5.94 12.15
CA ILE A 175 -1.27 -5.51 13.56
C ILE A 175 -0.40 -6.47 14.39
N SER A 176 -0.60 -7.79 14.26
CA SER A 176 0.23 -8.76 14.99
C SER A 176 1.71 -8.69 14.59
N ALA A 177 2.01 -8.54 13.30
CA ALA A 177 3.38 -8.39 12.82
C ALA A 177 4.04 -7.10 13.35
N ALA A 178 3.29 -6.00 13.43
CA ALA A 178 3.78 -4.74 13.99
C ALA A 178 4.10 -4.84 15.49
N VAL A 179 3.33 -5.61 16.27
CA VAL A 179 3.64 -5.90 17.68
C VAL A 179 4.94 -6.69 17.80
N ILE A 180 5.10 -7.74 16.99
CA ILE A 180 6.31 -8.58 16.98
C ILE A 180 7.54 -7.75 16.58
N MET A 181 7.44 -6.99 15.50
CA MET A 181 8.50 -6.11 15.02
C MET A 181 8.85 -5.02 16.04
N GLY A 182 7.84 -4.36 16.64
CA GLY A 182 8.05 -3.35 17.67
C GLY A 182 8.79 -3.92 18.89
N THR A 183 8.39 -5.11 19.34
CA THR A 183 9.07 -5.84 20.43
C THR A 183 10.51 -6.15 20.07
N ALA A 184 10.79 -6.60 18.85
CA ALA A 184 12.14 -6.93 18.41
C ALA A 184 13.04 -5.67 18.31
N ILE A 185 12.50 -4.56 17.80
CA ILE A 185 13.20 -3.27 17.69
C ILE A 185 13.55 -2.74 19.09
N VAL A 186 12.60 -2.76 20.02
CA VAL A 186 12.80 -2.34 21.41
C VAL A 186 13.77 -3.28 22.13
N GLY A 187 13.65 -4.60 21.91
CA GLY A 187 14.54 -5.61 22.45
C GLY A 187 15.99 -5.41 22.02
N MET A 188 16.22 -5.12 20.73
CA MET A 188 17.54 -4.76 20.20
C MET A 188 18.10 -3.52 20.93
N HIS A 189 17.30 -2.47 21.06
CA HIS A 189 17.73 -1.23 21.71
C HIS A 189 18.16 -1.46 23.16
N TYR A 190 17.32 -2.11 23.98
CA TYR A 190 17.64 -2.32 25.39
C TYR A 190 18.76 -3.36 25.60
N THR A 191 18.93 -4.31 24.68
CA THR A 191 20.11 -5.19 24.67
C THR A 191 21.39 -4.38 24.38
N GLY A 192 21.31 -3.41 23.45
CA GLY A 192 22.40 -2.47 23.19
C GLY A 192 22.72 -1.57 24.39
N MET A 193 21.70 -1.09 25.10
CA MET A 193 21.87 -0.36 26.36
C MET A 193 22.50 -1.22 27.45
N ALA A 194 22.10 -2.49 27.58
CA ALA A 194 22.71 -3.43 28.53
C ALA A 194 24.19 -3.70 28.24
N ALA A 195 24.62 -3.53 26.98
CA ALA A 195 26.03 -3.64 26.61
C ALA A 195 26.88 -2.46 27.09
N ALA A 196 26.25 -1.31 27.35
CA ALA A 196 26.91 -0.05 27.71
C ALA A 196 27.03 0.12 29.23
N THR A 197 28.26 0.28 29.71
CA THR A 197 28.55 0.64 31.10
C THR A 197 29.03 2.08 31.16
N PHE A 198 28.34 2.89 31.97
CA PHE A 198 28.69 4.28 32.22
C PHE A 198 29.63 4.37 33.44
N PRO A 199 30.88 4.84 33.28
CA PRO A 199 31.82 4.98 34.39
C PRO A 199 31.28 5.94 35.47
N PRO A 200 31.62 5.74 36.75
CA PRO A 200 31.29 6.71 37.80
C PRO A 200 31.84 8.10 37.44
N MET A 201 31.09 9.16 37.74
CA MET A 201 31.45 10.56 37.42
C MET A 201 31.47 10.94 35.93
N SER A 202 31.00 10.05 35.03
CA SER A 202 30.89 10.38 33.62
C SER A 202 29.86 11.49 33.39
N HIS A 203 30.21 12.53 32.64
CA HIS A 203 29.29 13.58 32.22
C HIS A 203 29.24 13.72 30.71
N SER A 204 28.12 14.22 30.19
CA SER A 204 27.98 14.51 28.77
C SER A 204 28.63 15.85 28.46
N MET A 205 29.62 15.84 27.56
CA MET A 205 30.25 17.06 27.05
C MET A 205 29.28 17.91 26.21
N ALA A 206 28.17 17.32 25.76
CA ALA A 206 27.12 17.99 25.01
C ALA A 206 26.00 18.54 25.91
N ALA A 207 26.06 18.35 27.24
CA ALA A 207 25.01 18.80 28.17
C ALA A 207 24.84 20.32 28.22
N ASN A 208 25.92 21.09 28.05
CA ASN A 208 25.91 22.56 28.18
C ASN A 208 25.57 23.30 26.88
N SER A 209 25.43 22.58 25.75
CA SER A 209 25.08 23.13 24.44
C SER A 209 23.81 22.51 23.84
N GLY A 210 23.17 21.60 24.58
CA GLY A 210 22.01 20.82 24.15
C GLY A 210 20.66 21.43 24.56
N VAL A 211 19.60 20.96 23.92
CA VAL A 211 18.20 21.23 24.30
C VAL A 211 17.86 20.48 25.59
N ASP A 212 17.05 21.08 26.47
CA ASP A 212 16.54 20.39 27.67
C ASP A 212 15.94 19.02 27.33
N ASN A 213 16.35 17.98 28.07
CA ASN A 213 16.00 16.60 27.75
C ASN A 213 14.49 16.32 27.84
N ASN A 214 13.77 16.98 28.75
CA ASN A 214 12.33 16.77 28.88
C ASN A 214 11.59 17.40 27.69
N TRP A 215 12.01 18.61 27.30
CA TRP A 215 11.46 19.27 26.12
C TRP A 215 11.79 18.50 24.83
N LEU A 216 13.01 17.99 24.72
CA LEU A 216 13.46 17.19 23.59
C LEU A 216 12.67 15.87 23.51
N ALA A 217 12.42 15.19 24.64
CA ALA A 217 11.59 13.99 24.71
C ALA A 217 10.18 14.26 24.17
N LEU A 218 9.55 15.32 24.69
CA LEU A 218 8.20 15.71 24.29
C LEU A 218 8.15 16.05 22.79
N LEU A 219 9.11 16.83 22.30
CA LEU A 219 9.20 17.22 20.89
C LEU A 219 9.34 15.99 19.98
N VAL A 220 10.28 15.09 20.29
CA VAL A 220 10.50 13.87 19.49
C VAL A 220 9.25 13.00 19.49
N ILE A 221 8.59 12.79 20.63
CA ILE A 221 7.36 11.99 20.73
C ILE A 221 6.25 12.62 19.88
N VAL A 222 5.95 13.91 20.10
CA VAL A 222 4.84 14.59 19.42
C VAL A 222 5.05 14.66 17.91
N VAL A 223 6.24 15.06 17.47
CA VAL A 223 6.56 15.15 16.03
C VAL A 223 6.52 13.77 15.37
N THR A 224 7.05 12.74 16.03
CA THR A 224 7.05 11.39 15.46
C THR A 224 5.64 10.82 15.37
N LEU A 225 4.84 10.96 16.43
CA LEU A 225 3.45 10.51 16.41
C LEU A 225 2.63 11.27 15.35
N ALA A 226 2.86 12.57 15.18
CA ALA A 226 2.22 13.36 14.14
C ALA A 226 2.61 12.88 12.73
N ILE A 227 3.91 12.67 12.47
CA ILE A 227 4.39 12.15 11.17
C ILE A 227 3.75 10.79 10.89
N LEU A 228 3.82 9.84 11.83
CA LEU A 228 3.25 8.51 11.67
C LEU A 228 1.73 8.56 11.48
N ALA A 229 1.02 9.38 12.26
CA ALA A 229 -0.43 9.56 12.12
C ALA A 229 -0.81 10.15 10.76
N ILE A 230 -0.10 11.19 10.29
CA ILE A 230 -0.33 11.79 8.97
C ILE A 230 -0.09 10.75 7.88
N THR A 231 1.02 10.01 7.92
CA THR A 231 1.30 8.94 6.94
C THR A 231 0.21 7.88 6.91
N LEU A 232 -0.27 7.44 8.08
CA LEU A 232 -1.34 6.46 8.19
C LEU A 232 -2.69 7.01 7.70
N ILE A 233 -3.03 8.26 8.03
CA ILE A 233 -4.25 8.92 7.55
C ILE A 233 -4.21 9.02 6.02
N ILE A 234 -3.12 9.50 5.44
CA ILE A 234 -2.95 9.61 3.99
C ILE A 234 -3.11 8.22 3.35
N SER A 235 -2.50 7.18 3.92
CA SER A 235 -2.64 5.82 3.40
C SER A 235 -4.07 5.28 3.47
N VAL A 236 -4.78 5.52 4.58
CA VAL A 236 -6.18 5.09 4.73
C VAL A 236 -7.09 5.85 3.76
N LEU A 237 -6.88 7.16 3.58
CA LEU A 237 -7.63 7.98 2.64
C LEU A 237 -7.40 7.53 1.20
N ASP A 238 -6.14 7.32 0.80
CA ASP A 238 -5.79 6.80 -0.53
C ASP A 238 -6.43 5.42 -0.78
N GLY A 239 -6.39 4.52 0.20
CA GLY A 239 -7.07 3.22 0.11
C GLY A 239 -8.58 3.33 -0.10
N ARG A 240 -9.24 4.22 0.64
CA ARG A 240 -10.68 4.47 0.48
C ARG A 240 -11.01 5.12 -0.86
N MET A 241 -10.16 6.04 -1.33
CA MET A 241 -10.33 6.68 -2.63
C MET A 241 -10.22 5.67 -3.77
N GLN A 242 -9.19 4.81 -3.76
CA GLN A 242 -9.02 3.74 -4.76
C GLN A 242 -10.19 2.75 -4.77
N ALA A 243 -10.69 2.36 -3.59
CA ALA A 243 -11.87 1.50 -3.50
C ALA A 243 -13.11 2.16 -4.12
N ARG A 244 -13.36 3.44 -3.80
CA ARG A 244 -14.49 4.19 -4.36
C ARG A 244 -14.38 4.38 -5.87
N THR A 245 -13.19 4.73 -6.39
CA THR A 245 -13.00 4.90 -7.83
C THR A 245 -13.21 3.60 -8.59
N SER A 246 -12.80 2.45 -8.03
CA SER A 246 -13.05 1.14 -8.64
C SER A 246 -14.54 0.80 -8.72
N VAL A 247 -15.30 1.09 -7.65
CA VAL A 247 -16.76 0.88 -7.63
C VAL A 247 -17.43 1.81 -8.65
N LEU A 248 -17.11 3.11 -8.62
CA LEU A 248 -17.66 4.09 -9.57
C LEU A 248 -17.33 3.72 -11.02
N ALA A 249 -16.11 3.26 -11.31
CA ALA A 249 -15.73 2.81 -12.65
C ALA A 249 -16.57 1.59 -13.09
N SER A 250 -16.83 0.64 -12.18
CA SER A 250 -17.69 -0.51 -12.48
C SER A 250 -19.15 -0.11 -12.72
N SER A 251 -19.72 0.78 -11.88
CA SER A 251 -21.07 1.31 -12.05
C SER A 251 -21.22 2.09 -13.36
N LEU A 252 -20.23 2.93 -13.70
CA LEU A 252 -20.21 3.68 -14.96
C LEU A 252 -20.17 2.74 -16.16
N ALA A 253 -19.32 1.71 -16.11
CA ALA A 253 -19.23 0.72 -17.18
C ALA A 253 -20.55 -0.07 -17.35
N GLN A 254 -21.25 -0.37 -16.26
CA GLN A 254 -22.56 -1.03 -16.32
C GLN A 254 -23.64 -0.10 -16.90
N ALA A 255 -23.77 1.12 -16.38
CA ALA A 255 -24.74 2.09 -16.89
C ALA A 255 -24.52 2.39 -18.38
N ASN A 256 -23.26 2.48 -18.82
CA ASN A 256 -22.94 2.70 -20.23
C ASN A 256 -23.36 1.49 -21.10
N ARG A 257 -23.20 0.25 -20.61
CA ARG A 257 -23.68 -0.95 -21.31
C ARG A 257 -25.21 -0.96 -21.44
N GLU A 258 -25.92 -0.61 -20.37
CA GLU A 258 -27.39 -0.55 -20.37
C GLU A 258 -27.91 0.53 -21.32
N LEU A 259 -27.32 1.73 -21.30
CA LEU A 259 -27.64 2.81 -22.25
C LEU A 259 -27.36 2.40 -23.69
N THR A 260 -26.22 1.74 -23.94
CA THR A 260 -25.87 1.24 -25.27
C THR A 260 -26.88 0.20 -25.75
N GLN A 261 -27.33 -0.71 -24.88
CA GLN A 261 -28.39 -1.65 -25.23
C GLN A 261 -29.70 -0.94 -25.57
N LEU A 262 -30.15 -0.01 -24.72
CA LEU A 262 -31.40 0.73 -24.96
C LEU A 262 -31.35 1.61 -26.21
N ALA A 263 -30.19 2.17 -26.54
CA ALA A 263 -30.03 3.07 -27.68
C ALA A 263 -29.87 2.33 -29.02
N LEU A 264 -29.35 1.09 -29.00
CA LEU A 264 -28.97 0.36 -30.22
C LEU A 264 -29.77 -0.92 -30.48
N HIS A 265 -30.65 -1.33 -29.56
CA HIS A 265 -31.46 -2.54 -29.71
C HIS A 265 -32.94 -2.22 -29.54
N ASP A 266 -33.77 -2.96 -30.28
CA ASP A 266 -35.22 -2.95 -30.13
C ASP A 266 -35.62 -3.51 -28.77
N ASN A 267 -36.59 -2.88 -28.10
CA ASN A 267 -36.94 -3.25 -26.74
C ASN A 267 -37.70 -4.59 -26.67
N LEU A 268 -38.46 -4.93 -27.71
CA LEU A 268 -39.26 -6.17 -27.73
C LEU A 268 -38.42 -7.37 -28.16
N THR A 269 -37.76 -7.29 -29.32
CA THR A 269 -37.06 -8.44 -29.92
C THR A 269 -35.59 -8.54 -29.49
N LYS A 270 -35.04 -7.49 -28.85
CA LYS A 270 -33.62 -7.35 -28.50
C LYS A 270 -32.67 -7.42 -29.69
N LEU A 271 -33.18 -7.35 -30.92
CA LEU A 271 -32.39 -7.20 -32.12
C LEU A 271 -31.77 -5.81 -32.21
N PRO A 272 -30.66 -5.63 -32.95
CA PRO A 272 -30.24 -4.34 -33.45
C PRO A 272 -31.42 -3.50 -33.96
N ASN A 273 -31.51 -2.25 -33.52
CA ASN A 273 -32.50 -1.32 -34.06
C ASN A 273 -32.01 -0.70 -35.37
N ARG A 274 -32.85 0.14 -35.98
CA ARG A 274 -32.53 0.89 -37.20
C ARG A 274 -31.19 1.62 -37.15
N LEU A 275 -30.88 2.27 -36.03
CA LEU A 275 -29.62 3.03 -35.88
C LEU A 275 -28.40 2.11 -35.96
N LEU A 276 -28.42 0.96 -35.27
CA LEU A 276 -27.32 0.00 -35.32
C LEU A 276 -27.21 -0.71 -36.68
N LEU A 277 -28.34 -0.92 -37.36
CA LEU A 277 -28.35 -1.44 -38.73
C LEU A 277 -27.67 -0.48 -39.70
N GLU A 278 -28.01 0.81 -39.65
CA GLU A 278 -27.42 1.84 -40.52
C GLU A 278 -25.89 1.94 -40.34
N ASP A 279 -25.40 1.87 -39.10
CA ASP A 279 -23.96 1.82 -38.81
C ASP A 279 -23.29 0.59 -39.43
N ARG A 280 -23.87 -0.60 -39.26
CA ARG A 280 -23.33 -1.85 -39.82
C ARG A 280 -23.36 -1.87 -41.35
N LEU A 281 -24.42 -1.34 -41.96
CA LEU A 281 -24.50 -1.16 -43.41
C LEU A 281 -23.38 -0.24 -43.92
N GLY A 282 -23.14 0.89 -43.23
CA GLY A 282 -22.04 1.79 -43.56
C GLY A 282 -20.67 1.09 -43.51
N GLN A 283 -20.42 0.29 -42.47
CA GLN A 283 -19.20 -0.51 -42.36
C GLN A 283 -19.07 -1.56 -43.48
N ALA A 284 -20.17 -2.25 -43.83
CA ALA A 284 -20.20 -3.24 -44.89
C ALA A 284 -19.88 -2.60 -46.26
N VAL A 285 -20.46 -1.44 -46.57
CA VAL A 285 -20.18 -0.67 -47.79
C VAL A 285 -18.69 -0.30 -47.87
N GLN A 286 -18.11 0.25 -46.80
CA GLN A 286 -16.68 0.62 -46.80
C GLN A 286 -15.76 -0.58 -47.01
N LYS A 287 -16.09 -1.72 -46.39
CA LYS A 287 -15.33 -2.96 -46.54
C LYS A 287 -15.41 -3.50 -47.97
N ALA A 288 -16.61 -3.47 -48.56
CA ALA A 288 -16.84 -3.85 -49.95
C ALA A 288 -16.01 -2.99 -50.92
N THR A 289 -16.02 -1.66 -50.73
CA THR A 289 -15.27 -0.72 -51.58
C THR A 289 -13.75 -0.94 -51.52
N ARG A 290 -13.20 -1.32 -50.37
CA ARG A 290 -11.75 -1.48 -50.19
C ARG A 290 -11.21 -2.84 -50.62
N GLY A 291 -12.02 -3.90 -50.51
CA GLY A 291 -11.55 -5.29 -50.60
C GLY A 291 -12.18 -6.14 -51.69
N GLU A 292 -12.92 -5.55 -52.64
CA GLU A 292 -13.66 -6.29 -53.69
C GLU A 292 -14.54 -7.43 -53.13
N SER A 293 -15.16 -7.18 -51.97
CA SER A 293 -16.13 -8.13 -51.37
C SER A 293 -17.54 -7.64 -51.60
N GLU A 294 -18.46 -8.56 -51.87
CA GLU A 294 -19.89 -8.25 -52.02
C GLU A 294 -20.65 -8.59 -50.73
N PHE A 295 -21.71 -7.83 -50.46
CA PHE A 295 -22.67 -8.14 -49.42
C PHE A 295 -24.09 -7.93 -49.96
N ALA A 296 -25.06 -8.61 -49.37
CA ALA A 296 -26.47 -8.49 -49.72
C ALA A 296 -27.25 -7.93 -48.53
N VAL A 297 -28.34 -7.23 -48.83
CA VAL A 297 -29.32 -6.76 -47.86
C VAL A 297 -30.67 -7.36 -48.23
N LEU A 298 -31.35 -7.96 -47.25
CA LEU A 298 -32.70 -8.48 -47.38
C LEU A 298 -33.60 -7.70 -46.43
N PHE A 299 -34.69 -7.16 -46.95
CA PHE A 299 -35.74 -6.50 -46.18
C PHE A 299 -36.95 -7.43 -46.10
N ILE A 300 -37.48 -7.64 -44.89
CA ILE A 300 -38.59 -8.58 -44.65
C ILE A 300 -39.74 -7.83 -43.97
N ASP A 301 -40.96 -8.02 -44.50
CA ASP A 301 -42.22 -7.53 -43.92
C ASP A 301 -43.15 -8.72 -43.64
N LEU A 302 -43.92 -8.68 -42.54
CA LEU A 302 -44.81 -9.78 -42.16
C LEU A 302 -46.23 -9.59 -42.72
N ASP A 303 -46.57 -10.39 -43.73
CA ASP A 303 -47.89 -10.38 -44.34
C ASP A 303 -49.03 -10.58 -43.30
N GLY A 304 -49.98 -9.63 -43.30
CA GLY A 304 -51.19 -9.74 -42.49
C GLY A 304 -50.99 -9.55 -40.98
N PHE A 305 -49.84 -9.04 -40.52
CA PHE A 305 -49.57 -8.84 -39.10
C PHE A 305 -50.62 -7.95 -38.41
N LYS A 306 -51.12 -6.91 -39.10
CA LYS A 306 -52.22 -6.08 -38.59
C LYS A 306 -53.49 -6.87 -38.27
N ALA A 307 -53.86 -7.84 -39.10
CA ALA A 307 -55.03 -8.68 -38.85
C ALA A 307 -54.86 -9.55 -37.59
N VAL A 308 -53.63 -9.99 -37.31
CA VAL A 308 -53.31 -10.72 -36.06
C VAL A 308 -53.50 -9.79 -34.85
N ASN A 309 -52.99 -8.57 -34.91
CA ASN A 309 -53.19 -7.58 -33.84
C ASN A 309 -54.66 -7.26 -33.60
N ASP A 310 -55.44 -7.06 -34.67
CA ASP A 310 -56.85 -6.70 -34.58
C ASP A 310 -57.71 -7.86 -34.04
N ALA A 311 -57.38 -9.11 -34.38
CA ALA A 311 -58.15 -10.29 -33.97
C ALA A 311 -57.75 -10.85 -32.59
N PHE A 312 -56.46 -10.80 -32.24
CA PHE A 312 -55.90 -11.49 -31.08
C PHE A 312 -55.27 -10.55 -30.06
N GLY A 313 -55.22 -9.25 -30.35
CA GLY A 313 -54.64 -8.22 -29.51
C GLY A 313 -53.13 -8.06 -29.69
N HIS A 314 -52.63 -6.86 -29.38
CA HIS A 314 -51.21 -6.49 -29.53
C HIS A 314 -50.24 -7.40 -28.77
N HIS A 315 -50.65 -7.94 -27.62
CA HIS A 315 -49.79 -8.85 -26.86
C HIS A 315 -49.47 -10.15 -27.63
N ILE A 316 -50.44 -10.68 -28.40
CA ILE A 316 -50.21 -11.86 -29.24
C ILE A 316 -49.36 -11.49 -30.47
N GLY A 317 -49.54 -10.29 -31.03
CA GLY A 317 -48.64 -9.76 -32.06
C GLY A 317 -47.19 -9.64 -31.58
N ASP A 318 -46.97 -9.13 -30.37
CA ASP A 318 -45.63 -9.03 -29.77
C ASP A 318 -44.95 -10.41 -29.61
N GLN A 319 -45.69 -11.41 -29.14
CA GLN A 319 -45.19 -12.79 -29.04
C GLN A 319 -44.88 -13.40 -30.41
N LEU A 320 -45.68 -13.07 -31.42
CA LEU A 320 -45.43 -13.50 -32.80
C LEU A 320 -44.12 -12.90 -33.32
N LEU A 321 -43.86 -11.61 -33.09
CA LEU A 321 -42.62 -10.93 -33.49
C LEU A 321 -41.38 -11.55 -32.81
N VAL A 322 -41.47 -11.89 -31.53
CA VAL A 322 -40.40 -12.60 -30.81
C VAL A 322 -40.17 -13.98 -31.42
N SER A 323 -41.24 -14.74 -31.70
CA SER A 323 -41.14 -16.08 -32.31
C SER A 323 -40.55 -16.03 -33.73
N VAL A 324 -40.91 -15.03 -34.52
CA VAL A 324 -40.32 -14.78 -35.85
C VAL A 324 -38.83 -14.47 -35.72
N THR A 325 -38.46 -13.61 -34.78
CA THR A 325 -37.06 -13.25 -34.49
C THR A 325 -36.22 -14.49 -34.20
N GLU A 326 -36.68 -15.36 -33.29
CA GLU A 326 -35.97 -16.59 -32.92
C GLU A 326 -35.79 -17.53 -34.12
N ARG A 327 -36.84 -17.67 -34.94
CA ARG A 327 -36.79 -18.49 -36.16
C ARG A 327 -35.81 -17.93 -37.18
N LEU A 328 -35.80 -16.62 -37.42
CA LEU A 328 -34.86 -15.98 -38.33
C LEU A 328 -33.41 -16.17 -37.83
N LEU A 329 -33.14 -15.90 -36.55
CA LEU A 329 -31.81 -16.08 -35.95
C LEU A 329 -31.28 -17.51 -36.08
N SER A 330 -32.14 -18.52 -35.98
CA SER A 330 -31.73 -19.94 -36.11
C SER A 330 -31.25 -20.34 -37.52
N HIS A 331 -31.56 -19.54 -38.54
CA HIS A 331 -31.14 -19.78 -39.93
C HIS A 331 -29.99 -18.86 -40.39
N LEU A 332 -29.57 -17.92 -39.55
CA LEU A 332 -28.52 -16.96 -39.87
C LEU A 332 -27.14 -17.45 -39.43
N ARG A 333 -26.12 -17.06 -40.19
CA ARG A 333 -24.72 -17.33 -39.86
C ARG A 333 -24.24 -16.32 -38.82
N ALA A 334 -23.16 -16.65 -38.11
CA ALA A 334 -22.54 -15.75 -37.14
C ALA A 334 -22.03 -14.42 -37.75
N SER A 335 -21.81 -14.37 -39.07
CA SER A 335 -21.43 -13.17 -39.81
C SER A 335 -22.60 -12.24 -40.13
N ASP A 336 -23.84 -12.75 -40.07
CA ASP A 336 -25.00 -12.05 -40.57
C ASP A 336 -25.58 -11.15 -39.47
N THR A 337 -26.26 -10.08 -39.89
CA THR A 337 -26.92 -9.15 -38.97
C THR A 337 -28.41 -9.16 -39.25
N LEU A 338 -29.20 -9.52 -38.24
CA LEU A 338 -30.64 -9.31 -38.22
C LEU A 338 -30.92 -8.05 -37.40
N ALA A 339 -31.78 -7.17 -37.90
CA ALA A 339 -32.23 -5.97 -37.21
C ALA A 339 -33.76 -5.91 -37.22
N ARG A 340 -34.34 -5.03 -36.41
CA ARG A 340 -35.75 -4.66 -36.50
C ARG A 340 -35.85 -3.16 -36.77
N LEU A 341 -36.49 -2.80 -37.86
CA LEU A 341 -36.62 -1.41 -38.31
C LEU A 341 -37.76 -0.67 -37.60
N GLY A 342 -38.83 -1.40 -37.27
CA GLY A 342 -40.01 -0.92 -36.55
C GLY A 342 -41.25 -1.73 -36.94
N GLY A 343 -42.23 -1.85 -36.06
CA GLY A 343 -43.45 -2.62 -36.36
C GLY A 343 -43.15 -4.08 -36.73
N ASP A 344 -43.58 -4.50 -37.89
CA ASP A 344 -43.41 -5.82 -38.52
C ASP A 344 -42.22 -5.90 -39.51
N GLU A 345 -41.44 -4.83 -39.63
CA GLU A 345 -40.31 -4.73 -40.57
C GLU A 345 -38.97 -5.17 -39.93
N PHE A 346 -38.24 -6.04 -40.63
CA PHE A 346 -36.91 -6.55 -40.26
C PHE A 346 -35.87 -6.21 -41.34
#